data_AF-A0A7W0TI56-F1
#
_entry.id   AF-A0A7W0TI56-F1
#
_cell.length_a   1.000
_cell.length_b   1.000
_cell.length_c   1.000
_cell.angle_alpha   90.00
_cell.angle_beta   90.00
_cell.angle_gamma   90.00
#
_symmetry.space_group_name_H-M   'P 1'
#
loop_
_entity.id
_entity.type
_entity.pdbx_description
1 polymer ?
#
loop_
_entity_poly.entity_id
_entity_poly.type
_entity_poly.pdbx_seq_one_letter_code
_entity_poly.pdbx_strand_id
1 'polypeptide(L)' 'TELGGTVVTEPHDAPPFRQAVLADPEGAAFSISELVTVPAPA' A
#
# COMPACT_ATOMS: atom_id res chain seq x y z
N THR A 1 4.93 -15.15 -0.49
CA THR A 1 4.81 -14.21 -1.61
C THR A 1 5.28 -14.92 -2.87
N GLU A 2 4.60 -14.75 -4.01
CA GLU A 2 4.93 -15.49 -5.25
C GLU A 2 6.13 -14.88 -6.00
N LEU A 3 6.37 -13.58 -5.86
CA LEU A 3 7.46 -12.84 -6.52
C LEU A 3 8.66 -12.53 -5.61
N GLY A 4 8.72 -13.11 -4.40
CA GLY A 4 9.85 -12.95 -3.48
C GLY A 4 9.95 -11.63 -2.71
N GLY A 5 9.03 -10.68 -2.93
CA GLY A 5 8.97 -9.44 -2.14
C GLY A 5 8.47 -9.65 -0.70
N THR A 6 8.59 -8.61 0.12
CA THR A 6 8.16 -8.58 1.53
C THR A 6 7.26 -7.39 1.83
N VAL A 7 6.36 -7.55 2.80
CA VAL A 7 5.54 -6.46 3.34
C VAL A 7 6.34 -5.81 4.48
N VAL A 8 6.66 -4.52 4.33
CA VAL A 8 7.36 -3.72 5.33
C VAL A 8 6.36 -3.07 6.28
N THR A 9 5.28 -2.53 5.71
CA THR A 9 4.15 -1.98 6.45
C THR A 9 2.87 -2.56 5.87
N GLU A 10 2.06 -3.20 6.71
CA GLU A 10 0.75 -3.73 6.34
C GLU A 10 -0.18 -2.63 5.76
N PRO A 11 -1.15 -3.01 4.91
CA PRO A 11 -2.11 -2.06 4.37
C PRO A 11 -2.85 -1.28 5.47
N HIS A 12 -2.79 0.05 5.40
CA HIS A 12 -3.41 0.96 6.34
C HIS A 12 -4.08 2.14 5.64
N ASP A 13 -5.03 2.76 6.34
CA ASP A 13 -5.75 3.92 5.84
C ASP A 13 -4.94 5.19 6.08
N ALA A 14 -4.79 5.99 5.03
CA ALA A 14 -4.08 7.25 5.02
C ALA A 14 -4.78 8.18 4.01
N PRO A 15 -5.90 8.82 4.40
CA PRO A 15 -6.76 9.56 3.48
C PRO A 15 -5.97 10.56 2.61
N PRO A 16 -6.23 10.61 1.28
CA PRO A 16 -7.33 9.96 0.56
C PRO A 16 -7.02 8.53 0.08
N PHE A 17 -6.01 7.86 0.63
CA PHE A 17 -5.56 6.55 0.16
C PHE A 17 -5.76 5.44 1.20
N ARG A 18 -5.75 4.21 0.69
CA ARG A 18 -5.34 3.02 1.42
C ARG A 18 -4.00 2.59 0.85
N GLN A 19 -2.97 2.46 1.67
CA GLN A 19 -1.59 2.24 1.20
C GLN A 19 -0.86 1.15 1.98
N ALA A 20 0.16 0.58 1.36
CA ALA A 20 1.10 -0.37 1.96
C ALA A 20 2.53 -0.07 1.51
N VAL A 21 3.51 -0.48 2.31
CA VAL A 21 4.93 -0.39 1.93
C VAL A 21 5.48 -1.80 1.76
N LEU A 22 6.10 -2.04 0.62
CA LEU A 22 6.71 -3.31 0.25
C LEU A 22 8.18 -3.10 -0.05
N ALA A 23 8.95 -4.18 0.05
CA ALA A 23 10.31 -4.23 -0.48
C ALA A 23 10.43 -5.36 -1.51
N ASP A 24 11.18 -5.11 -2.59
CA ASP A 24 11.57 -6.15 -3.54
C ASP A 24 12.60 -7.12 -2.90
N PRO A 25 12.97 -8.22 -3.57
CA PRO A 25 13.94 -9.18 -3.04
C PRO A 25 15.33 -8.58 -2.73
N GLU A 26 15.71 -7.49 -3.39
CA GLU A 26 16.98 -6.79 -3.20
C GLU A 26 16.89 -5.73 -2.07
N GLY A 27 15.71 -5.57 -1.46
CA GLY A 27 15.46 -4.66 -0.34
C GLY A 27 15.05 -3.25 -0.76
N ALA A 28 14.77 -2.99 -2.04
CA ALA A 28 14.29 -1.69 -2.49
C ALA A 28 12.84 -1.45 -2.04
N ALA A 29 12.63 -0.45 -1.20
CA ALA A 29 11.30 -0.12 -0.66
C ALA A 29 10.47 0.76 -1.61
N PHE A 30 9.19 0.46 -1.74
CA PHE A 30 8.22 1.24 -2.51
C PHE A 30 6.82 1.20 -1.88
N SER A 31 6.02 2.22 -2.15
CA SER A 31 4.62 2.29 -1.71
C SER A 31 3.66 1.93 -2.83
N ILE A 32 2.58 1.23 -2.48
CA ILE A 32 1.40 1.09 -3.32
C ILE A 32 0.24 1.82 -2.66
N SER A 33 -0.55 2.54 -3.46
CA SER A 33 -1.65 3.37 -2.97
C SER A 33 -2.89 3.16 -3.84
N GLU A 34 -3.99 2.79 -3.19
CA GLU A 34 -5.33 2.83 -3.75
C GLU A 34 -5.97 4.16 -3.38
N LEU A 35 -6.46 4.92 -4.36
CA LEU A 35 -7.27 6.11 -4.10
C LEU A 35 -8.64 5.66 -3.60
N VAL A 36 -8.94 5.95 -2.34
CA VAL A 36 -10.24 5.63 -1.74
C VAL A 36 -11.16 6.80 -1.99
N THR A 37 -12.22 6.59 -2.78
CA THR A 37 -13.29 7.58 -2.92
C THR A 37 -14.03 7.70 -1.60
N VAL A 38 -14.00 8.88 -1.00
CA VAL A 38 -14.96 9.22 0.04
C VAL A 38 -16.32 9.35 -0.66
N PRO A 39 -17.33 8.53 -0.33
CA PRO A 39 -18.66 8.70 -0.91
C PRO A 39 -19.17 10.11 -0.57
N ALA A 40 -19.78 10.78 -1.57
CA ALA A 40 -20.41 12.07 -1.34
C ALA A 40 -21.47 11.91 -0.23
N PRO A 41 -21.63 12.92 0.66
CA PRO A 41 -22.74 12.90 1.60
C PRO A 41 -24.06 12.80 0.82
N ALA A 42 -24.99 11.99 1.34
CA ALA A 42 -26.34 11.84 0.81
C ALA A 42 -27.11 13.17 0.80
#